data_AF-A0A522G4B3-F1
#
_entry.id   AF-A0A522G4B3-F1
#
_cell.length_a   1.000
_cell.length_b   1.000
_cell.length_c   1.000
_cell.angle_alpha   90.00
_cell.angle_beta   90.00
_cell.angle_gamma   90.00
#
_symmetry.space_group_name_H-M   'P 1'
#
loop_
_entity.id
_entity.type
_entity.pdbx_description
1 polymer ?
#
loop_
_entity_poly.entity_id
_entity_poly.type
_entity_poly.pdbx_seq_one_letter_code
_entity_poly.pdbx_strand_id
1 'polypeptide(L)'
;MELLARYLHLIGAITWLGGMTFMLLALRPVATAQLPPPARLPLLAGVLARFLPIAWISVALLAASGAYMLGAAGMKNAPVGWHMMMGIGILMFAILGHLHFGPARRLQQAVAQANWPQASGQMAKIHPLVVINFALGWLAIAAMLFLR
;
A
#
# COMPACT_ATOMS: atom_id res chain seq x y z
N MET A 1 11.47 -7.93 23.63
CA MET A 1 11.51 -8.02 22.15
C MET A 1 10.11 -8.07 21.52
N GLU A 2 9.18 -8.84 22.08
CA GLU A 2 7.83 -8.97 21.53
C GLU A 2 7.04 -7.64 21.43
N LEU A 3 7.06 -6.82 22.48
CA LEU A 3 6.40 -5.50 22.48
C LEU A 3 6.94 -4.59 21.36
N LEU A 4 8.27 -4.60 21.16
CA LEU A 4 8.91 -3.81 20.10
C LEU A 4 8.48 -4.29 18.71
N ALA A 5 8.41 -5.61 18.49
CA ALA A 5 7.95 -6.16 17.22
C ALA A 5 6.50 -5.73 16.92
N ARG A 6 5.59 -5.84 17.90
CA ARG A 6 4.19 -5.37 17.77
C ARG A 6 4.13 -3.86 17.49
N TYR A 7 4.92 -3.07 18.20
CA TYR A 7 4.99 -1.62 18.00
C TYR A 7 5.43 -1.25 16.57
N LEU A 8 6.51 -1.88 16.07
CA LEU A 8 6.99 -1.67 14.70
C LEU A 8 5.98 -2.16 13.65
N HIS A 9 5.32 -3.30 13.91
CA HIS A 9 4.26 -3.81 13.05
C HIS A 9 3.10 -2.81 12.93
N LEU A 10 2.65 -2.25 14.05
CA LEU A 10 1.61 -1.24 14.08
C LEU A 10 2.03 0.06 13.37
N ILE A 11 3.27 0.53 13.53
CA ILE A 11 3.78 1.68 12.78
C ILE A 11 3.65 1.43 11.28
N GLY A 12 4.11 0.27 10.79
CA GLY A 12 4.03 -0.08 9.38
C GLY A 12 2.58 -0.15 8.90
N ALA A 13 1.70 -0.83 9.65
CA ALA A 13 0.28 -0.97 9.31
C ALA A 13 -0.43 0.39 9.24
N ILE A 14 -0.27 1.22 10.28
CA ILE A 14 -0.93 2.53 10.39
C ILE A 14 -0.42 3.47 9.31
N THR A 15 0.90 3.54 9.10
CA THR A 15 1.49 4.43 8.10
C THR A 15 1.03 4.06 6.69
N TRP A 16 1.05 2.76 6.36
CA TRP A 16 0.70 2.32 5.02
C TRP A 16 -0.80 2.40 4.75
N LEU A 17 -1.62 1.79 5.62
CA LEU A 17 -3.08 1.76 5.45
C LEU A 17 -3.67 3.16 5.62
N GLY A 18 -3.20 3.93 6.60
CA GLY A 18 -3.60 5.33 6.81
C GLY A 18 -3.23 6.24 5.64
N GLY A 19 -2.03 6.06 5.06
CA GLY A 19 -1.64 6.76 3.85
C GLY A 19 -2.53 6.45 2.65
N MET A 20 -2.89 5.17 2.45
CA MET A 20 -3.85 4.77 1.41
C MET A 20 -5.25 5.35 1.67
N THR A 21 -5.73 5.35 2.93
CA THR A 21 -6.98 6.01 3.33
C THR A 21 -6.97 7.48 2.91
N PHE A 22 -5.92 8.23 3.27
CA PHE A 22 -5.80 9.64 2.92
C PHE A 22 -5.80 9.85 1.39
N MET A 23 -5.00 9.07 0.66
CA MET A 23 -4.91 9.20 -0.79
C MET A 23 -6.24 8.91 -1.50
N LEU A 24 -6.95 7.85 -1.07
CA LEU A 24 -8.18 7.41 -1.71
C LEU A 24 -9.39 8.28 -1.34
N LEU A 25 -9.52 8.65 -0.07
CA LEU A 25 -10.75 9.26 0.46
C LEU A 25 -10.68 10.78 0.58
N ALA A 26 -9.48 11.36 0.67
CA ALA A 26 -9.31 12.80 0.81
C ALA A 26 -8.61 13.42 -0.42
N LEU A 27 -7.36 13.02 -0.69
CA LEU A 27 -6.54 13.68 -1.69
C LEU A 27 -7.08 13.52 -3.11
N ARG A 28 -7.31 12.27 -3.56
CA ARG A 28 -7.71 12.00 -4.95
C ARG A 28 -9.08 12.61 -5.29
N PRO A 29 -10.13 12.50 -4.47
CA PRO A 29 -11.43 13.12 -4.76
C PRO A 29 -11.33 14.63 -4.93
N VAL A 30 -10.66 15.31 -3.99
CA VAL A 30 -10.48 16.77 -4.04
C VAL A 30 -9.65 17.18 -5.25
N ALA A 31 -8.52 16.52 -5.50
CA ALA A 31 -7.69 16.80 -6.67
C ALA A 31 -8.44 16.55 -7.99
N THR A 32 -9.34 15.56 -8.04
CA THR A 32 -10.15 15.25 -9.23
C THR A 32 -11.21 16.31 -9.47
N ALA A 33 -11.85 16.80 -8.42
CA ALA A 33 -12.91 17.81 -8.49
C ALA A 33 -12.37 19.22 -8.81
N GLN A 34 -11.20 19.57 -8.29
CA GLN A 34 -10.70 20.96 -8.32
C GLN A 34 -9.63 21.22 -9.38
N LEU A 35 -8.88 20.20 -9.81
CA LEU A 35 -7.72 20.40 -10.67
C LEU A 35 -7.93 19.80 -12.07
N PRO A 36 -7.66 20.56 -13.15
CA PRO A 36 -7.64 20.02 -14.50
C PRO A 36 -6.48 19.02 -14.66
N PRO A 37 -6.52 18.10 -15.65
CA PRO A 37 -5.52 17.05 -15.80
C PRO A 37 -4.05 17.52 -15.80
N PRO A 38 -3.66 18.63 -16.48
CA PRO A 38 -2.27 19.11 -16.48
C PRO A 38 -1.76 19.57 -15.11
N ALA A 39 -2.65 19.99 -14.20
CA ALA A 39 -2.29 20.35 -12.82
C ALA A 39 -2.41 19.15 -11.87
N ARG A 40 -3.43 18.31 -12.08
CA ARG A 40 -3.74 17.15 -11.22
C ARG A 40 -2.72 16.03 -11.34
N LEU A 41 -2.32 15.69 -12.56
CA LEU A 41 -1.45 14.52 -12.80
C LEU A 41 -0.05 14.71 -12.22
N PRO A 42 0.62 15.87 -12.35
CA PRO A 42 1.89 16.13 -11.67
C PRO A 42 1.76 16.09 -10.14
N LEU A 43 0.69 16.66 -9.57
CA LEU A 43 0.46 16.62 -8.12
C LEU A 43 0.35 15.18 -7.62
N LEU A 44 -0.52 14.38 -8.21
CA LEU A 44 -0.74 12.99 -7.80
C LEU A 44 0.49 12.12 -8.06
N ALA A 45 1.20 12.34 -9.16
CA ALA A 45 2.47 11.67 -9.45
C ALA A 45 3.53 12.02 -8.39
N GLY A 46 3.67 13.29 -8.03
CA GLY A 46 4.62 13.73 -7.00
C GLY A 46 4.31 13.18 -5.61
N VAL A 47 3.03 13.16 -5.22
CA VAL A 47 2.60 12.54 -3.96
C VAL A 47 2.88 11.04 -3.96
N LEU A 48 2.54 10.34 -5.04
CA LEU A 48 2.81 8.90 -5.18
C LEU A 48 4.31 8.61 -5.10
N ALA A 49 5.14 9.40 -5.77
CA ALA A 49 6.60 9.24 -5.75
C ALA A 49 7.18 9.38 -4.33
N ARG A 50 6.63 10.28 -3.50
CA ARG A 50 7.03 10.43 -2.09
C ARG A 50 6.49 9.33 -1.21
N PHE A 51 5.27 8.85 -1.47
CA PHE A 51 4.64 7.82 -0.65
C PHE A 51 5.21 6.43 -0.91
N LEU A 52 5.66 6.12 -2.13
CA LEU A 52 6.16 4.78 -2.48
C LEU A 52 7.35 4.34 -1.61
N PRO A 53 8.39 5.16 -1.35
CA PRO A 53 9.43 4.81 -0.39
C PRO A 53 8.90 4.58 1.04
N ILE A 54 7.94 5.39 1.49
CA ILE A 54 7.31 5.24 2.82
C ILE A 54 6.54 3.90 2.90
N ALA A 55 5.85 3.52 1.82
CA ALA A 55 5.16 2.24 1.71
C ALA A 55 6.16 1.07 1.75
N TRP A 56 7.28 1.15 1.04
CA TRP A 56 8.34 0.12 1.10
C TRP A 56 8.95 -0.03 2.50
N ILE A 57 9.20 1.06 3.20
CA ILE A 57 9.66 1.02 4.60
C ILE A 57 8.60 0.36 5.49
N SER A 58 7.34 0.73 5.31
CA SER A 58 6.21 0.14 6.07
C SER A 58 6.09 -1.36 5.83
N VAL A 59 6.21 -1.81 4.59
CA VAL A 59 6.26 -3.22 4.19
C VAL A 59 7.42 -3.94 4.86
N ALA A 60 8.62 -3.35 4.86
CA ALA A 60 9.79 -3.96 5.49
C ALA A 60 9.57 -4.13 7.01
N LEU A 61 9.00 -3.12 7.67
CA LEU A 61 8.63 -3.20 9.09
C LEU A 61 7.61 -4.32 9.34
N LEU A 62 6.55 -4.39 8.53
CA LEU A 62 5.50 -5.40 8.63
C LEU A 62 6.05 -6.82 8.43
N ALA A 63 6.86 -7.02 7.39
CA ALA A 63 7.43 -8.32 7.06
C ALA A 63 8.41 -8.79 8.14
N ALA A 64 9.34 -7.93 8.58
CA ALA A 64 10.33 -8.29 9.59
C ALA A 64 9.68 -8.57 10.95
N SER A 65 8.80 -7.70 11.40
CA SER A 65 8.09 -7.88 12.68
C SER A 65 7.12 -9.05 12.66
N GLY A 66 6.37 -9.23 11.57
CA GLY A 66 5.42 -10.32 11.40
C GLY A 66 6.10 -11.68 11.35
N ALA A 67 7.21 -11.80 10.59
CA ALA A 67 8.01 -13.02 10.53
C ALA A 67 8.61 -13.36 11.89
N TYR A 68 9.11 -12.37 12.64
CA TYR A 68 9.61 -12.56 13.99
C TYR A 68 8.51 -13.09 14.93
N MET A 69 7.34 -12.46 14.95
CA MET A 69 6.22 -12.86 15.81
C MET A 69 5.70 -14.26 15.46
N LEU A 70 5.56 -14.57 14.18
CA LEU A 70 5.09 -15.87 13.71
C LEU A 70 6.11 -16.99 14.01
N GLY A 71 7.40 -16.70 13.83
CA GLY A 71 8.48 -17.62 14.20
C GLY A 71 8.52 -17.89 15.71
N ALA A 72 8.32 -16.86 16.54
CA ALA A 72 8.27 -17.01 18.00
C ALA A 72 7.04 -17.80 18.49
N ALA A 73 5.88 -17.65 17.83
CA ALA A 73 4.67 -18.42 18.14
C ALA A 73 4.75 -19.88 17.67
N GLY A 74 5.59 -20.15 16.67
CA GLY A 74 5.71 -21.44 16.00
C GLY A 74 4.66 -21.60 14.90
N MET A 75 5.11 -21.82 13.65
CA MET A 75 4.27 -21.92 12.45
C MET A 75 3.13 -22.95 12.53
N LYS A 76 3.24 -23.99 13.36
CA LYS A 76 2.19 -25.01 13.52
C LYS A 76 1.13 -24.65 14.55
N ASN A 77 1.48 -23.77 15.49
CA ASN A 77 0.63 -23.42 16.63
C ASN A 77 -0.02 -22.03 16.46
N ALA A 78 0.35 -21.31 15.40
CA ALA A 78 -0.21 -20.00 15.13
C ALA A 78 -1.68 -20.11 14.68
N PRO A 79 -2.55 -19.18 15.12
CA PRO A 79 -3.93 -19.07 14.65
C PRO A 79 -4.07 -19.06 13.12
N VAL A 80 -5.18 -19.58 12.61
CA VAL A 80 -5.48 -19.53 11.17
C VAL A 80 -5.45 -18.09 10.64
N GLY A 81 -5.95 -17.13 11.44
CA GLY A 81 -5.91 -15.71 11.11
C GLY A 81 -4.51 -15.16 10.84
N TRP A 82 -3.47 -15.67 11.52
CA TRP A 82 -2.09 -15.22 11.29
C TRP A 82 -1.56 -15.70 9.94
N HIS A 83 -1.86 -16.94 9.57
CA HIS A 83 -1.50 -17.49 8.26
C HIS A 83 -2.22 -16.75 7.13
N MET A 84 -3.51 -16.45 7.32
CA MET A 84 -4.29 -15.66 6.36
C MET A 84 -3.74 -14.23 6.23
N MET A 85 -3.43 -13.57 7.35
CA MET A 85 -2.81 -12.24 7.37
C MET A 85 -1.46 -12.25 6.62
N MET A 86 -0.63 -13.27 6.82
CA MET A 86 0.63 -13.44 6.09
C MET A 86 0.40 -13.61 4.59
N GLY A 87 -0.51 -14.51 4.19
CA GLY A 87 -0.83 -14.76 2.78
C GLY A 87 -1.35 -13.51 2.07
N ILE A 88 -2.26 -12.78 2.73
CA ILE A 88 -2.77 -11.50 2.23
C ILE A 88 -1.63 -10.46 2.13
N GLY A 89 -0.77 -10.37 3.14
CA GLY A 89 0.38 -9.46 3.13
C GLY A 89 1.35 -9.73 1.96
N ILE A 90 1.59 -10.99 1.61
CA ILE A 90 2.40 -11.38 0.45
C ILE A 90 1.72 -10.94 -0.86
N LEU A 91 0.41 -11.12 -0.98
CA LEU A 91 -0.34 -10.65 -2.15
C LEU A 91 -0.30 -9.12 -2.28
N MET A 92 -0.52 -8.41 -1.18
CA MET A 92 -0.42 -6.94 -1.09
C MET A 92 0.97 -6.44 -1.51
N PHE A 93 2.02 -7.13 -1.07
CA PHE A 93 3.40 -6.87 -1.46
C PHE A 93 3.61 -7.02 -2.97
N ALA A 94 3.12 -8.11 -3.57
CA ALA A 94 3.22 -8.34 -5.00
C ALA A 94 2.49 -7.25 -5.81
N ILE A 95 1.32 -6.81 -5.34
CA ILE A 95 0.57 -5.71 -5.95
C ILE A 95 1.35 -4.40 -5.87
N LEU A 96 1.93 -4.07 -4.71
CA LEU A 96 2.78 -2.88 -4.55
C LEU A 96 3.98 -2.93 -5.49
N GLY A 97 4.66 -4.07 -5.59
CA GLY A 97 5.78 -4.28 -6.51
C GLY A 97 5.37 -4.04 -7.96
N HIS A 98 4.27 -4.67 -8.40
CA HIS A 98 3.73 -4.47 -9.74
C HIS A 98 3.39 -3.00 -10.01
N LEU A 99 2.71 -2.34 -9.07
CA LEU A 99 2.32 -0.92 -9.14
C LEU A 99 3.55 -0.01 -9.26
N HIS A 100 4.55 -0.20 -8.42
CA HIS A 100 5.74 0.66 -8.36
C HIS A 100 6.56 0.51 -9.65
N PHE A 101 6.94 -0.72 -10.00
CA PHE A 101 7.87 -0.97 -11.11
C PHE A 101 7.21 -0.87 -12.49
N GLY A 102 5.89 -1.00 -12.58
CA GLY A 102 5.13 -0.88 -13.81
C GLY A 102 4.54 0.52 -14.01
N PRO A 103 3.25 0.73 -13.67
CA PRO A 103 2.52 1.94 -14.05
C PRO A 103 3.01 3.21 -13.32
N ALA A 104 3.50 3.14 -12.08
CA ALA A 104 3.99 4.33 -11.38
C ALA A 104 5.23 4.92 -12.06
N ARG A 105 6.19 4.08 -12.46
CA ARG A 105 7.36 4.53 -13.23
C ARG A 105 6.97 5.17 -14.57
N ARG A 106 6.04 4.54 -15.29
CA ARG A 106 5.53 5.05 -16.58
C ARG A 106 4.74 6.35 -16.40
N LEU A 107 4.03 6.51 -15.29
CA LEU A 107 3.34 7.76 -14.94
C LEU A 107 4.35 8.91 -14.77
N GLN A 108 5.43 8.70 -14.00
CA GLN A 108 6.46 9.74 -13.81
C GLN A 108 7.08 10.18 -15.14
N GLN A 109 7.40 9.21 -16.01
CA GLN A 109 7.94 9.48 -17.34
C GLN A 109 6.97 10.29 -18.19
N ALA A 110 5.70 9.89 -18.24
CA ALA A 110 4.68 10.59 -19.01
C ALA A 110 4.45 12.02 -18.50
N VAL A 111 4.45 12.23 -17.18
CA VAL A 111 4.35 13.57 -16.57
C VAL A 111 5.56 14.44 -16.92
N ALA A 112 6.78 13.89 -16.86
CA ALA A 112 8.01 14.61 -17.21
C ALA A 112 8.03 15.05 -18.68
N GLN A 113 7.37 14.29 -19.57
CA GLN A 113 7.23 14.60 -20.99
C GLN A 113 5.97 15.42 -21.32
N ALA A 114 5.19 15.84 -20.32
CA ALA A 114 3.87 16.47 -20.49
C ALA A 114 2.89 15.65 -21.38
N ASN A 115 3.06 14.33 -21.45
CA ASN A 115 2.19 13.42 -22.20
C ASN A 115 0.96 13.06 -21.36
N TRP A 116 0.00 13.98 -21.32
CA TRP A 116 -1.21 13.85 -20.50
C TRP A 116 -2.10 12.65 -20.83
N PRO A 117 -2.30 12.25 -22.11
CA PRO A 117 -3.05 11.03 -22.44
C PRO A 117 -2.39 9.77 -21.87
N GLN A 118 -1.07 9.65 -21.97
CA GLN A 118 -0.36 8.50 -21.41
C GLN A 118 -0.39 8.52 -19.88
N ALA A 119 -0.17 9.68 -19.27
CA ALA A 119 -0.18 9.86 -17.82
C ALA A 119 -1.55 9.51 -17.20
N SER A 120 -2.65 9.98 -17.80
CA SER A 120 -4.00 9.63 -17.36
C SER A 120 -4.27 8.13 -17.48
N GLY A 121 -3.82 7.50 -18.57
CA GLY A 121 -3.93 6.06 -18.78
C GLY A 121 -3.16 5.23 -17.74
N GLN A 122 -1.97 5.65 -17.31
CA GLN A 122 -1.27 4.97 -16.21
C GLN A 122 -1.95 5.21 -14.86
N MET A 123 -2.44 6.43 -14.60
CA MET A 123 -3.16 6.74 -13.37
C MET A 123 -4.44 5.89 -13.22
N ALA A 124 -5.14 5.63 -14.33
CA ALA A 124 -6.31 4.74 -14.35
C ALA A 124 -5.97 3.29 -13.99
N LYS A 125 -4.73 2.82 -14.25
CA LYS A 125 -4.24 1.50 -13.85
C LYS A 125 -3.80 1.45 -12.39
N ILE A 126 -3.22 2.53 -11.88
CA ILE A 126 -2.74 2.62 -10.49
C ILE A 126 -3.91 2.59 -9.52
N HIS A 127 -4.97 3.35 -9.79
CA HIS A 127 -6.09 3.50 -8.87
C HIS A 127 -6.72 2.17 -8.39
N PRO A 128 -7.15 1.24 -9.27
CA PRO A 128 -7.73 -0.02 -8.82
C PRO A 128 -6.75 -0.87 -8.02
N LEU A 129 -5.45 -0.86 -8.36
CA LEU A 129 -4.43 -1.58 -7.60
C LEU A 129 -4.33 -1.05 -6.16
N VAL A 130 -4.39 0.28 -5.96
CA VAL A 130 -4.39 0.88 -4.62
C VAL A 130 -5.68 0.53 -3.86
N VAL A 131 -6.84 0.54 -4.53
CA VAL A 131 -8.13 0.16 -3.90
C VAL A 131 -8.14 -1.30 -3.47
N ILE A 132 -7.67 -2.21 -4.34
CA ILE A 132 -7.55 -3.64 -4.02
C ILE A 132 -6.60 -3.82 -2.82
N ASN A 133 -5.44 -3.18 -2.86
CA ASN A 133 -4.47 -3.28 -1.78
C ASN A 133 -5.02 -2.74 -0.45
N PHE A 134 -5.75 -1.63 -0.50
CA PHE A 134 -6.46 -1.06 0.65
C PHE A 134 -7.50 -2.03 1.23
N ALA A 135 -8.34 -2.62 0.38
CA ALA A 135 -9.35 -3.60 0.80
C ALA A 135 -8.71 -4.86 1.42
N LEU A 136 -7.64 -5.37 0.79
CA LEU A 136 -6.85 -6.49 1.33
C LEU A 136 -6.27 -6.17 2.71
N GLY A 137 -5.80 -4.94 2.94
CA GLY A 137 -5.32 -4.50 4.25
C GLY A 137 -6.37 -4.62 5.36
N TRP A 138 -7.61 -4.19 5.08
CA TRP A 138 -8.72 -4.37 6.01
C TRP A 138 -9.12 -5.82 6.19
N LEU A 139 -9.10 -6.63 5.13
CA LEU A 139 -9.34 -8.06 5.21
C LEU A 139 -8.27 -8.79 6.04
N ALA A 140 -7.01 -8.37 5.96
CA ALA A 140 -5.93 -8.92 6.78
C ALA A 140 -6.16 -8.64 8.28
N ILE A 141 -6.59 -7.41 8.63
CA ILE A 141 -6.96 -7.06 10.00
C ILE A 141 -8.17 -7.89 10.47
N ALA A 142 -9.20 -8.01 9.63
CA ALA A 142 -10.38 -8.81 9.95
C ALA A 142 -10.02 -10.29 10.16
N ALA A 143 -9.19 -10.88 9.29
CA ALA A 143 -8.72 -12.26 9.41
C ALA A 143 -7.99 -12.48 10.74
N MET A 144 -7.09 -11.57 11.10
CA MET A 144 -6.36 -11.62 12.38
C MET A 144 -7.29 -11.56 13.60
N LEU A 145 -8.34 -10.74 13.56
CA LEU A 145 -9.24 -10.52 14.70
C LEU A 145 -10.31 -11.61 14.86
N PHE A 146 -10.86 -12.09 13.75
CA PHE A 146 -12.05 -12.94 13.77
C PHE A 146 -11.75 -14.43 13.54
N LEU A 147 -10.57 -14.78 13.01
CA LEU A 147 -10.18 -16.17 12.74
C LEU A 147 -9.10 -16.60 13.75
N ARG A 148 -9.53 -17.31 14.80
CA ARG A 148 -8.65 -17.90 15.81
C ARG A 148 -7.97 -19.17 15.33
#